data_AF-A0A952M1H7-F1
#
_entry.id   AF-A0A952M1H7-F1
#
_cell.length_a   1.000
_cell.length_b   1.000
_cell.length_c   1.000
_cell.angle_alpha   90.00
_cell.angle_beta   90.00
_cell.angle_gamma   90.00
#
_symmetry.space_group_name_H-M   'P 1'
#
loop_
_entity.id
_entity.type
_entity.pdbx_description
1 polymer ?
#
loop_
_entity_poly.entity_id
_entity_poly.type
_entity_poly.pdbx_seq_one_letter_code
_entity_poly.pdbx_strand_id
1 'polypeptide(L)' 'MWRVWLLFDPRRALVGLAGFLFTLAIVIHFIVLSTDRFNWIEGPTASNDISIQELIETDRQSTRLIG' A
#
# COMPACT_ATOMS: atom_id res chain seq x y z
N MET A 1 23.54 37.27 2.88
CA MET A 1 23.42 35.93 2.28
C MET A 1 22.19 35.89 1.36
N TRP A 2 22.21 36.62 0.23
CA TRP A 2 21.11 36.69 -0.75
C TRP A 2 21.53 36.19 -2.14
N ARG A 3 22.84 35.97 -2.32
CA ARG A 3 23.48 35.51 -3.56
C ARG A 3 23.14 34.06 -3.92
N VAL A 4 22.67 33.25 -2.96
CA VAL A 4 22.19 31.87 -3.22
C VAL A 4 21.01 31.87 -4.20
N TRP A 5 20.18 32.92 -4.21
CA TRP A 5 19.06 33.08 -5.14
C TRP A 5 19.46 33.49 -6.57
N LEU A 6 20.72 33.88 -6.81
CA LEU A 6 21.25 34.17 -8.14
C LEU A 6 21.82 32.93 -8.85
N LEU A 7 22.11 31.87 -8.09
CA LEU A 7 22.63 30.59 -8.58
C LEU A 7 21.55 29.50 -8.68
N PHE A 8 20.59 29.54 -7.75
CA PHE A 8 19.44 28.64 -7.76
C PHE A 8 18.23 29.38 -8.28
N ASP A 9 17.78 29.05 -9.49
CA ASP A 9 16.48 29.51 -9.98
C ASP A 9 15.42 29.13 -8.93
N PRO A 10 14.71 30.11 -8.33
CA PRO A 10 13.85 29.92 -7.15
C PRO A 10 12.82 28.80 -7.35
N ARG A 11 12.35 28.66 -8.59
CA ARG A 11 11.43 27.59 -9.01
C ARG A 11 12.06 26.21 -8.89
N ARG A 12 13.30 26.05 -9.32
CA ARG A 12 13.99 24.75 -9.37
C ARG A 12 14.40 24.28 -7.98
N ALA A 13 14.76 25.19 -7.08
CA ALA A 13 15.03 24.87 -5.68
C ALA A 13 13.77 24.35 -4.95
N LEU A 14 12.62 25.02 -5.15
CA LEU A 14 11.34 24.58 -4.58
C LEU A 14 10.89 23.24 -5.17
N VAL A 15 11.04 23.04 -6.48
CA VAL A 15 10.70 21.78 -7.15
C VAL A 15 11.64 20.64 -6.76
N GLY A 16 12.94 20.92 -6.59
CA GLY A 16 13.91 19.91 -6.13
C GLY A 16 13.61 19.44 -4.71
N LEU A 17 13.28 20.37 -3.80
CA LEU A 17 12.88 20.03 -2.44
C LEU A 17 11.54 19.29 -2.43
N ALA A 18 10.51 19.83 -3.08
CA ALA A 18 9.19 19.20 -3.15
C ALA A 18 9.25 17.81 -3.80
N GLY A 19 9.97 17.67 -4.92
CA GLY A 19 10.15 16.41 -5.61
C GLY A 19 10.95 15.39 -4.80
N PHE A 20 11.99 15.82 -4.08
CA PHE A 20 12.74 14.96 -3.17
C PHE A 20 11.86 14.42 -2.04
N LEU A 21 11.14 15.30 -1.33
CA LEU A 21 10.23 14.89 -0.27
C LEU A 21 9.08 14.02 -0.79
N PHE A 22 8.53 14.34 -1.96
CA PHE A 22 7.43 13.59 -2.58
C PHE A 22 7.87 12.19 -3.02
N THR A 23 9.05 12.08 -3.64
CA THR A 23 9.63 10.79 -4.01
C THR A 23 9.88 9.92 -2.78
N LEU A 24 10.46 10.51 -1.73
CA LEU A 24 10.69 9.82 -0.45
C LEU A 24 9.36 9.30 0.14
N ALA A 25 8.31 10.12 0.12
CA ALA A 25 6.99 9.72 0.61
C ALA A 25 6.42 8.54 -0.17
N ILE A 26 6.46 8.57 -1.51
CA ILE A 26 5.94 7.49 -2.36
C ILE A 26 6.70 6.19 -2.10
N VAL A 27 8.03 6.23 -2.02
CA VAL A 27 8.85 5.04 -1.76
C VAL A 27 8.47 4.36 -0.45
N ILE A 28 8.27 5.14 0.62
CA ILE A 28 7.85 4.61 1.92
C ILE A 28 6.45 3.99 1.83
N HIS A 29 5.51 4.64 1.14
CA HIS A 29 4.15 4.11 0.96
C HIS A 29 4.14 2.79 0.17
N PHE A 30 4.94 2.70 -0.89
CA PHE A 30 5.07 1.47 -1.69
C PHE A 30 5.63 0.30 -0.86
N ILE A 31 6.60 0.55 0.02
CA ILE A 31 7.12 -0.47 0.94
C ILE A 31 6.03 -0.95 1.91
N VAL A 32 5.26 -0.03 2.46
CA VAL A 32 4.18 -0.34 3.40
C VAL A 32 3.07 -1.15 2.71
N LEU A 33 2.63 -0.72 1.52
CA LEU A 33 1.63 -1.44 0.73
C LEU A 33 2.12 -2.79 0.20
N SER A 34 3.40 -2.94 -0.11
CA SER A 34 3.96 -4.21 -0.58
C SER A 34 4.12 -5.26 0.54
N THR A 35 4.06 -4.85 1.82
CA THR A 35 4.27 -5.76 2.93
C THR A 35 2.91 -6.32 3.41
N ASP A 36 2.75 -7.64 3.35
CA ASP A 36 1.52 -8.40 3.68
C ASP A 36 0.85 -7.94 5.00
N ARG A 37 1.65 -7.54 5.99
CA ARG A 37 1.19 -7.07 7.31
C ARG A 37 0.74 -5.61 7.39
N PHE A 38 1.24 -4.74 6.51
CA PHE A 38 0.95 -3.30 6.55
C PHE A 38 0.20 -2.81 5.30
N ASN A 39 -0.18 -3.73 4.42
CA ASN A 39 -1.02 -3.45 3.26
C ASN A 39 -2.46 -3.13 3.69
N TRP A 40 -2.71 -1.84 3.99
CA TRP A 40 -4.01 -1.37 4.47
C TRP A 40 -5.12 -1.49 3.42
N ILE A 41 -4.78 -1.68 2.14
CA ILE A 41 -5.77 -1.88 1.07
C ILE A 41 -6.34 -3.29 1.08
N GLU A 42 -5.52 -4.26 1.44
CA GLU A 42 -5.89 -5.67 1.40
C GLU A 42 -6.55 -6.12 2.71
N GLY A 43 -6.28 -5.43 3.83
CA GLY A 43 -6.84 -5.81 5.13
C GLY A 43 -6.45 -7.26 5.50
N PRO A 44 -7.03 -7.87 6.56
CA PRO A 44 -6.74 -9.26 6.97
C PRO A 44 -7.15 -10.35 5.96
N THR A 45 -7.31 -10.03 4.67
CA THR A 45 -7.95 -10.90 3.68
C THR A 45 -7.09 -12.07 3.22
N ALA A 46 -5.78 -12.07 3.48
CA ALA A 46 -4.96 -13.27 3.33
C ALA A 46 -5.51 -14.45 4.19
N SER A 47 -6.30 -14.16 5.24
CA SER A 47 -7.02 -15.18 6.02
C SER A 47 -8.51 -15.35 5.67
N ASN A 48 -9.16 -14.36 5.03
CA ASN A 48 -10.59 -14.43 4.74
C ASN A 48 -10.90 -15.24 3.47
N ASP A 49 -10.04 -15.21 2.46
CA ASP A 49 -10.29 -15.94 1.21
C ASP A 49 -10.11 -17.47 1.39
N ILE A 50 -9.25 -17.86 2.33
CA ILE A 50 -9.04 -19.27 2.71
C ILE A 50 -10.21 -19.77 3.57
N SER A 51 -10.71 -18.94 4.49
CA SER A 51 -11.78 -19.32 5.43
C SER A 51 -13.19 -19.32 4.81
N ILE A 52 -13.47 -18.47 3.81
CA ILE A 52 -14.75 -18.52 3.09
C ILE A 52 -14.83 -19.80 2.23
N GLN A 53 -13.73 -20.24 1.62
CA GLN A 53 -13.71 -21.49 0.85
C GLN A 53 -13.87 -22.73 1.75
N GLU A 54 -13.28 -22.71 2.95
CA GLU A 54 -13.45 -23.77 3.95
C GLU A 54 -14.90 -23.87 4.47
N LEU A 55 -15.57 -22.72 4.66
CA LEU A 55 -16.99 -22.67 5.03
C LEU A 55 -17.91 -23.20 3.91
N ILE A 56 -17.61 -22.89 2.65
CA ILE A 56 -18.40 -23.37 1.50
C ILE A 56 -18.24 -24.89 1.30
N GLU A 57 -17.03 -25.44 1.49
CA GLU A 57 -16.82 -26.88 1.37
C GLU A 57 -17.49 -27.64 2.52
N THR A 58 -17.48 -27.07 3.74
CA THR A 58 -18.20 -27.61 4.91
C THR A 58 -19.72 -27.63 4.68
N ASP A 59 -20.30 -26.54 4.17
CA ASP A 59 -21.72 -26.45 3.85
C ASP A 59 -22.13 -27.44 2.74
N ARG A 60 -21.28 -27.57 1.71
CA ARG A 60 -21.47 -28.55 0.63
C ARG A 60 -21.42 -29.99 1.16
N GLN A 61 -20.51 -30.30 2.09
CA GLN A 61 -20.42 -31.64 2.68
C GLN A 61 -21.67 -31.97 3.52
N SER A 62 -22.17 -31.00 4.29
CA SER A 62 -23.40 -31.13 5.07
C SER A 62 -24.60 -31.42 4.16
N THR A 63 -24.75 -30.66 3.08
CA THR A 63 -25.88 -30.82 2.13
C THR A 63 -25.85 -32.16 1.38
N ARG A 64 -24.67 -32.78 1.21
CA ARG A 64 -24.51 -34.11 0.59
C ARG A 64 -24.90 -35.29 1.49
N LEU A 65 -24.98 -35.09 2.81
CA LEU A 65 -25.32 -36.15 3.77
C LEU A 65 -26.82 -36.23 4.06
N ILE A 66 -27.61 -35.28 3.54
CA ILE A 66 -29.05 -35.13 3.82
C ILE A 66 -29.91 -35.64 2.64
N GLY A 67 -29.32 -35.84 1.46
CA GLY A 67 -29.95 -36.48 0.29
C GLY A 67 -29.52 -37.93 0.12
#